data_AF-A0A8J6XVV7-F1
#
_entry.id   AF-A0A8J6XVV7-F1
#
_cell.length_a   1.000
_cell.length_b   1.000
_cell.length_c   1.000
_cell.angle_alpha   90.00
_cell.angle_beta   90.00
_cell.angle_gamma   90.00
#
_symmetry.space_group_name_H-M   'P 1'
#
loop_
_entity.id
_entity.type
_entity.pdbx_description
1 polymer ?
#
loop_
_entity_poly.entity_id
_entity_poly.type
_entity_poly.pdbx_seq_one_letter_code
_entity_poly.pdbx_strand_id
1 'polypeptide(L)'
;MRTPMKSVPMILAVAALLVLTSITVVAAQGPGPGGERAGKRGGQGDELRKALGRLDLSEDQKSSIKALFESNKESMQADRETLRTAREALRLQMQSETFNEGAIRNLAGQVGAAEVEMAVARASLHNQIRELLTDEQRGQLKEMQAQRMERMEERREQGRQGKQGRHGQRHQNRNDL
;
A
#
# COMPACT_ATOMS: atom_id res chain seq x y z
N MET A 1 35.57 -39.97 14.54
CA MET A 1 34.94 -40.81 13.50
C MET A 1 33.51 -40.33 13.28
N ARG A 2 33.15 -40.06 12.00
CA ARG A 2 31.79 -39.89 11.45
C ARG A 2 31.04 -41.24 11.57
N THR A 3 29.72 -41.41 11.66
CA THR A 3 28.53 -40.73 11.11
C THR A 3 27.24 -41.22 11.81
N PRO A 4 26.04 -40.64 11.53
CA PRO A 4 24.77 -40.74 12.26
C PRO A 4 23.72 -41.68 11.62
N MET A 5 22.63 -41.98 12.34
CA MET A 5 21.33 -42.46 11.80
C MET A 5 20.19 -41.92 12.70
N LYS A 6 19.23 -41.09 12.26
CA LYS A 6 18.15 -41.21 11.24
C LYS A 6 16.83 -41.80 11.80
N SER A 7 15.77 -41.01 11.55
CA SER A 7 14.32 -41.27 11.46
C SER A 7 13.49 -41.58 12.72
N VAL A 8 12.56 -40.67 13.02
CA VAL A 8 11.25 -40.98 13.63
C VAL A 8 10.14 -40.52 12.66
N PRO A 9 9.12 -41.33 12.36
CA PRO A 9 8.11 -41.04 11.35
C PRO A 9 6.83 -40.38 11.92
N MET A 10 6.27 -39.46 11.12
CA MET A 10 4.88 -39.43 10.63
C MET A 10 3.69 -39.13 11.57
N ILE A 11 2.79 -38.31 11.00
CA ILE A 11 1.32 -38.19 11.20
C ILE A 11 0.81 -37.15 12.22
N LEU A 12 0.32 -36.02 11.70
CA LEU A 12 -1.10 -35.68 11.81
C LEU A 12 -1.50 -34.73 10.67
N ALA A 13 -2.14 -35.32 9.66
CA ALA A 13 -2.89 -34.63 8.63
C ALA A 13 -4.18 -34.05 9.23
N VAL A 14 -4.48 -32.78 8.96
CA VAL A 14 -5.83 -32.24 9.14
C VAL A 14 -6.29 -31.63 7.82
N ALA A 15 -7.05 -32.47 7.12
CA ALA A 15 -8.08 -32.25 6.12
C ALA A 15 -8.20 -30.86 5.46
N ALA A 16 -7.87 -30.85 4.17
CA ALA A 16 -8.47 -29.96 3.19
C ALA A 16 -9.99 -30.18 3.10
N LEU A 17 -10.77 -29.11 3.22
CA LEU A 17 -12.16 -29.09 2.77
C LEU A 17 -12.26 -28.20 1.53
N LEU A 18 -12.05 -28.82 0.37
CA LEU A 18 -12.34 -28.23 -0.94
C LEU A 18 -13.85 -28.31 -1.20
N VAL A 19 -14.56 -27.21 -0.97
CA VAL A 19 -15.92 -27.05 -1.51
C VAL A 19 -15.78 -26.55 -2.96
N LEU A 20 -15.90 -27.48 -3.90
CA LEU A 20 -16.03 -27.22 -5.33
C LEU A 20 -17.46 -26.74 -5.62
N THR A 21 -17.67 -25.43 -5.71
CA THR A 21 -18.83 -24.85 -6.39
C THR A 21 -18.42 -24.38 -7.77
N SER A 22 -19.00 -25.02 -8.79
CA SER A 22 -18.84 -24.68 -10.21
C SER A 22 -19.25 -23.24 -10.47
N ILE A 23 -18.29 -22.37 -10.79
CA ILE A 23 -18.57 -21.01 -11.26
C ILE A 23 -18.68 -21.07 -12.79
N THR A 24 -19.86 -20.75 -13.31
CA THR A 24 -20.05 -20.43 -14.74
C THR A 24 -19.27 -19.17 -15.08
N VAL A 25 -18.29 -19.28 -15.98
CA VAL A 25 -17.58 -18.12 -16.53
C VAL A 25 -18.50 -17.42 -17.53
N VAL A 26 -19.14 -16.34 -17.11
CA VAL A 26 -19.73 -15.37 -18.05
C VAL A 26 -18.60 -14.47 -18.53
N ALA A 27 -18.17 -14.66 -19.78
CA ALA A 27 -17.26 -13.74 -20.46
C ALA A 27 -18.02 -12.44 -20.79
N ALA A 28 -18.05 -11.50 -19.84
CA ALA A 28 -18.56 -10.15 -20.08
C ALA A 28 -17.39 -9.22 -20.44
N GLN A 29 -17.26 -8.97 -21.74
CA GLN A 29 -16.93 -7.70 -22.40
C GLN A 29 -15.89 -6.79 -21.69
N GLY A 30 -14.73 -6.65 -22.34
CA GLY A 30 -13.57 -5.91 -21.85
C GLY A 30 -13.81 -4.43 -21.53
N PRO A 31 -12.90 -3.80 -20.76
CA PRO A 31 -13.05 -2.42 -20.33
C PRO A 31 -13.05 -1.48 -21.53
N GLY A 32 -14.06 -0.60 -21.63
CA GLY A 32 -14.11 0.47 -22.63
C GLY A 32 -12.96 1.49 -22.46
N PRO A 33 -12.68 2.30 -23.49
CA PRO A 33 -11.57 3.25 -23.51
C PRO A 33 -11.87 4.47 -22.62
N GLY A 34 -11.67 4.31 -21.32
CA GLY A 34 -11.89 5.33 -20.30
C GLY A 34 -10.58 5.82 -19.68
N GLY A 35 -9.95 6.81 -20.31
CA GLY A 35 -9.07 7.80 -19.67
C GLY A 35 -7.96 7.29 -18.74
N GLU A 36 -6.88 6.75 -19.33
CA GLU A 36 -5.60 6.58 -18.63
C GLU A 36 -4.92 7.94 -18.38
N ARG A 37 -5.43 8.67 -17.39
CA ARG A 37 -4.57 9.55 -16.58
C ARG A 37 -4.38 8.90 -15.22
N ALA A 38 -3.79 7.71 -15.24
CA ALA A 38 -3.08 7.18 -14.09
C ALA A 38 -1.86 8.07 -13.86
N GLY A 39 -2.07 9.23 -13.25
CA GLY A 39 -0.97 10.04 -12.74
C GLY A 39 -0.11 9.13 -11.88
N LYS A 40 1.19 9.04 -12.20
CA LYS A 40 2.22 8.36 -11.40
C LYS A 40 2.18 8.94 -9.99
N ARG A 41 1.27 8.47 -9.16
CA ARG A 41 1.20 8.80 -7.74
C ARG A 41 2.33 8.00 -7.14
N GLY A 42 3.50 8.62 -7.05
CA GLY A 42 4.68 8.01 -6.43
C GLY A 42 4.27 7.36 -5.12
N GLY A 43 4.59 6.07 -4.98
CA GLY A 43 4.22 5.33 -3.78
C GLY A 43 4.92 5.91 -2.56
N GLN A 44 4.49 5.57 -1.34
CA GLN A 44 5.21 5.96 -0.12
C GLN A 44 6.71 5.57 -0.15
N GLY A 45 7.07 4.51 -0.88
CA GLY A 45 8.48 4.13 -1.09
C GLY A 45 9.29 5.17 -1.88
N ASP A 46 8.65 5.90 -2.80
CA ASP A 46 9.32 6.97 -3.55
C ASP A 46 9.55 8.20 -2.67
N GLU A 47 8.71 8.42 -1.67
CA GLU A 47 8.83 9.56 -0.76
C GLU A 47 10.02 9.40 0.21
N LEU A 48 10.25 8.20 0.74
CA LEU A 48 11.44 7.93 1.56
C LEU A 48 12.72 8.12 0.75
N ARG A 49 12.77 7.58 -0.48
CA ARG A 49 13.93 7.75 -1.38
C ARG A 49 14.21 9.23 -1.69
N LYS A 50 13.17 10.02 -1.96
CA LYS A 50 13.31 11.47 -2.14
C LYS A 50 13.85 12.16 -0.90
N ALA A 51 13.37 11.80 0.29
CA ALA A 51 13.84 12.39 1.54
C ALA A 51 15.32 12.08 1.79
N LEU A 52 15.74 10.83 1.59
CA LEU A 52 17.14 10.40 1.72
C LEU A 52 18.05 11.11 0.71
N GLY A 53 17.57 11.35 -0.51
CA GLY A 53 18.31 12.12 -1.51
C GLY A 53 18.53 13.60 -1.18
N ARG A 54 17.90 14.11 -0.12
CA ARG A 54 18.10 15.48 0.40
C ARG A 54 19.05 15.52 1.60
N LEU A 55 19.49 14.36 2.09
CA LEU A 55 20.49 14.25 3.15
C LEU A 55 21.89 14.22 2.53
N ASP A 56 22.85 14.80 3.24
CA ASP A 56 24.26 14.66 2.90
C ASP A 56 24.79 13.31 3.38
N LEU A 57 24.53 12.26 2.61
CA LEU A 57 24.92 10.88 2.91
C LEU A 57 26.36 10.61 2.46
N SER A 58 27.14 9.91 3.27
CA SER A 58 28.44 9.37 2.83
C SER A 58 28.26 8.31 1.74
N GLU A 59 29.32 8.03 0.99
CA GLU A 59 29.29 6.99 -0.06
C GLU A 59 28.96 5.61 0.51
N ASP A 60 29.48 5.29 1.70
CA ASP A 60 29.18 4.05 2.40
C ASP A 60 27.69 3.98 2.79
N GLN A 61 27.13 5.06 3.34
CA GLN A 61 25.69 5.13 3.66
C GLN A 61 24.83 4.94 2.41
N LYS A 62 25.16 5.62 1.30
CA LYS A 62 24.44 5.47 0.02
C LYS A 62 24.47 4.03 -0.47
N SER A 63 25.63 3.38 -0.41
CA SER A 63 25.81 1.99 -0.82
C SER A 63 24.96 1.04 0.02
N SER A 64 25.03 1.15 1.36
CA SER A 64 24.25 0.33 2.28
C SER A 64 22.74 0.53 2.11
N ILE A 65 22.29 1.78 1.98
CA ILE A 65 20.87 2.10 1.75
C ILE A 65 20.38 1.53 0.42
N LYS A 66 21.20 1.62 -0.64
CA LYS A 66 20.86 1.04 -1.95
C LYS A 66 20.71 -0.48 -1.86
N ALA A 67 21.62 -1.15 -1.16
CA ALA A 67 21.56 -2.59 -0.95
C ALA A 67 20.29 -3.00 -0.17
N LEU A 68 19.92 -2.24 0.88
CA LEU A 68 18.67 -2.45 1.61
C LEU A 68 17.43 -2.31 0.71
N PHE A 69 17.40 -1.30 -0.16
CA PHE A 69 16.29 -1.15 -1.09
C PHE A 69 16.21 -2.29 -2.10
N GLU A 70 17.33 -2.79 -2.61
CA GLU A 70 17.33 -3.87 -3.59
C GLU A 70 16.93 -5.20 -2.94
N SER A 71 17.43 -5.50 -1.74
CA SER A 71 17.07 -6.73 -1.02
C SER A 71 15.59 -6.80 -0.64
N ASN A 72 14.94 -5.66 -0.43
CA ASN A 72 13.52 -5.58 -0.09
C ASN A 72 12.61 -5.39 -1.31
N LYS A 73 13.16 -5.19 -2.51
CA LYS A 73 12.40 -4.76 -3.69
C LYS A 73 11.33 -5.77 -4.10
N GLU A 74 11.71 -7.04 -4.23
CA GLU A 74 10.81 -8.12 -4.70
C GLU A 74 9.68 -8.36 -3.70
N SER A 75 9.99 -8.50 -2.41
CA SER A 75 8.99 -8.65 -1.35
C SER A 75 8.03 -7.45 -1.33
N MET A 76 8.54 -6.22 -1.39
CA MET A 76 7.71 -5.02 -1.42
C MET A 76 6.85 -4.91 -2.68
N GLN A 77 7.28 -5.48 -3.80
CA GLN A 77 6.49 -5.57 -5.03
C GLN A 77 5.37 -6.60 -4.87
N ALA A 78 5.68 -7.79 -4.36
CA ALA A 78 4.71 -8.85 -4.09
C ALA A 78 3.61 -8.39 -3.11
N ASP A 79 3.98 -7.71 -2.03
CA ASP A 79 3.01 -7.19 -1.07
C ASP A 79 2.11 -6.10 -1.68
N ARG A 80 2.66 -5.26 -2.59
CA ARG A 80 1.88 -4.24 -3.31
C ARG A 80 0.89 -4.87 -4.27
N GLU A 81 1.31 -5.90 -4.98
CA GLU A 81 0.44 -6.65 -5.88
C GLU A 81 -0.68 -7.33 -5.12
N THR A 82 -0.35 -8.02 -4.02
CA THR A 82 -1.34 -8.65 -3.12
C THR A 82 -2.38 -7.65 -2.64
N LEU A 83 -1.94 -6.48 -2.14
CA LEU A 83 -2.85 -5.43 -1.69
C LEU A 83 -3.70 -4.85 -2.84
N ARG A 84 -3.11 -4.68 -4.03
CA ARG A 84 -3.84 -4.21 -5.21
C ARG A 84 -4.95 -5.20 -5.58
N THR A 85 -4.61 -6.48 -5.69
CA THR A 85 -5.54 -7.55 -6.05
C THR A 85 -6.67 -7.68 -5.02
N ALA A 86 -6.35 -7.65 -3.72
CA ALA A 86 -7.36 -7.71 -2.66
C ALA A 86 -8.34 -6.52 -2.73
N ARG A 87 -7.82 -5.30 -2.96
CA ARG A 87 -8.67 -4.10 -3.12
C ARG A 87 -9.53 -4.16 -4.37
N GLU A 88 -9.00 -4.70 -5.46
CA GLU A 88 -9.75 -4.87 -6.70
C GLU A 88 -10.88 -5.88 -6.53
N ALA A 89 -10.61 -7.03 -5.90
CA ALA A 89 -11.62 -8.03 -5.59
C ALA A 89 -12.74 -7.46 -4.70
N LEU A 90 -12.38 -6.73 -3.63
CA LEU A 90 -13.37 -6.05 -2.78
C LEU A 90 -14.21 -5.04 -3.58
N ARG A 91 -13.57 -4.22 -4.43
CA ARG A 91 -14.26 -3.24 -5.27
C ARG A 91 -15.26 -3.92 -6.22
N LEU A 92 -14.87 -5.01 -6.86
CA LEU A 92 -15.75 -5.77 -7.76
C LEU A 92 -16.94 -6.37 -7.00
N GLN A 93 -16.69 -6.94 -5.81
CA GLN A 93 -17.77 -7.47 -4.97
C GLN A 93 -18.78 -6.39 -4.55
N MET A 94 -18.30 -5.20 -4.20
CA MET A 94 -19.16 -4.06 -3.86
C MET A 94 -19.97 -3.52 -5.05
N GLN A 95 -19.57 -3.84 -6.28
CA GLN A 95 -20.26 -3.45 -7.51
C GLN A 95 -21.20 -4.53 -8.06
N SER A 96 -21.25 -5.70 -7.41
CA SER A 96 -22.14 -6.78 -7.83
C SER A 96 -23.62 -6.41 -7.63
N GLU A 97 -24.49 -6.98 -8.46
CA GLU A 97 -25.93 -6.72 -8.42
C GLU A 97 -26.59 -7.21 -7.12
N THR A 98 -25.99 -8.21 -6.47
CA THR A 98 -26.50 -8.82 -5.25
C THR A 98 -25.62 -8.49 -4.06
N PHE A 99 -26.23 -7.95 -3.01
CA PHE A 99 -25.52 -7.72 -1.76
C PHE A 99 -25.18 -9.05 -1.08
N ASN A 100 -23.88 -9.29 -0.87
CA ASN A 100 -23.38 -10.43 -0.12
C ASN A 100 -22.43 -9.94 0.99
N GLU A 101 -22.99 -9.77 2.18
CA GLU A 101 -22.24 -9.29 3.34
C GLU A 101 -21.06 -10.20 3.70
N GLY A 102 -21.25 -11.53 3.66
CA GLY A 102 -20.21 -12.50 3.99
C GLY A 102 -18.99 -12.39 3.08
N ALA A 103 -19.23 -12.26 1.77
CA ALA A 103 -18.17 -12.05 0.78
C ALA A 103 -17.46 -10.71 0.99
N ILE A 104 -18.22 -9.64 1.26
CA ILE A 104 -17.65 -8.31 1.53
C ILE A 104 -16.77 -8.34 2.80
N ARG A 105 -17.25 -8.91 3.90
CA ARG A 105 -16.47 -9.04 5.16
C ARG A 105 -15.20 -9.84 4.94
N ASN A 106 -15.27 -10.95 4.19
CA ASN A 106 -14.10 -11.76 3.88
C ASN A 106 -13.05 -10.98 3.07
N LEU A 107 -13.46 -10.35 1.98
CA LEU A 107 -12.56 -9.57 1.12
C LEU A 107 -11.99 -8.33 1.84
N ALA A 108 -12.78 -7.66 2.67
CA ALA A 108 -12.30 -6.57 3.52
C ALA A 108 -11.26 -7.05 4.53
N GLY A 109 -11.45 -8.24 5.11
CA GLY A 109 -10.46 -8.89 5.97
C GLY A 109 -9.13 -9.16 5.25
N GLN A 110 -9.19 -9.63 4.00
CA GLN A 110 -7.99 -9.85 3.17
C GLN A 110 -7.25 -8.54 2.85
N VAL A 111 -7.99 -7.46 2.54
CA VAL A 111 -7.40 -6.12 2.37
C VAL A 111 -6.69 -5.69 3.66
N GLY A 112 -7.35 -5.82 4.81
CA GLY A 112 -6.76 -5.46 6.11
C GLY A 112 -5.48 -6.22 6.41
N ALA A 113 -5.47 -7.54 6.17
CA ALA A 113 -4.27 -8.36 6.35
C ALA A 113 -3.11 -7.90 5.43
N ALA A 114 -3.39 -7.66 4.15
CA ALA A 114 -2.36 -7.17 3.22
C ALA A 114 -1.85 -5.76 3.56
N GLU A 115 -2.69 -4.90 4.14
CA GLU A 115 -2.28 -3.58 4.64
C GLU A 115 -1.36 -3.68 5.85
N VAL A 116 -1.60 -4.64 6.76
CA VAL A 116 -0.73 -4.90 7.92
C VAL A 116 0.66 -5.32 7.47
N GLU A 117 0.77 -6.32 6.60
CA GLU A 117 2.07 -6.80 6.10
C GLU A 117 2.86 -5.68 5.42
N MET A 118 2.19 -4.92 4.55
CA MET A 118 2.78 -3.75 3.90
C MET A 118 3.26 -2.68 4.89
N ALA A 119 2.52 -2.45 5.98
CA ALA A 119 2.89 -1.48 7.00
C ALA A 119 4.12 -1.95 7.79
N VAL A 120 4.16 -3.22 8.18
CA VAL A 120 5.30 -3.82 8.89
C VAL A 120 6.56 -3.80 8.01
N ALA A 121 6.46 -4.22 6.75
CA ALA A 121 7.60 -4.22 5.82
C ALA A 121 8.16 -2.80 5.63
N ARG A 122 7.29 -1.79 5.47
CA ARG A 122 7.72 -0.38 5.38
C ARG A 122 8.39 0.11 6.65
N ALA A 123 7.82 -0.19 7.82
CA ALA A 123 8.38 0.23 9.10
C ALA A 123 9.75 -0.41 9.34
N SER A 124 9.90 -1.70 9.03
CA SER A 124 11.17 -2.42 9.12
C SER A 124 12.25 -1.78 8.24
N LEU A 125 11.96 -1.55 6.96
CA LEU A 125 12.90 -0.89 6.05
C LEU A 125 13.28 0.52 6.53
N HIS A 126 12.30 1.28 7.03
CA HIS A 126 12.55 2.63 7.56
C HIS A 126 13.46 2.59 8.80
N ASN A 127 13.27 1.60 9.68
CA ASN A 127 14.12 1.44 10.85
C ASN A 127 15.55 1.07 10.47
N GLN A 128 15.74 0.08 9.59
CA GLN A 128 17.05 -0.33 9.10
C GLN A 128 17.81 0.83 8.45
N ILE A 129 17.14 1.67 7.66
CA ILE A 129 17.75 2.86 7.08
C ILE A 129 18.11 3.88 8.16
N ARG A 130 17.24 4.11 9.16
CA ARG A 130 17.52 5.05 10.25
C ARG A 130 18.74 4.67 11.08
N GLU A 131 19.02 3.39 11.24
CA GLU A 131 20.21 2.88 11.94
C GLU A 131 21.52 3.21 11.21
N LEU A 132 21.47 3.47 9.90
CA LEU A 132 22.62 3.88 9.09
C LEU A 132 22.89 5.39 9.13
N LEU A 133 21.95 6.19 9.63
CA LEU A 133 22.04 7.65 9.62
C LEU A 133 22.66 8.19 10.91
N THR A 134 23.37 9.31 10.83
CA THR A 134 23.82 10.04 12.02
C THR A 134 22.66 10.70 12.75
N ASP A 135 22.88 11.12 13.99
CA ASP A 135 21.90 11.82 14.81
C ASP A 135 21.37 13.09 14.13
N GLU A 136 22.25 13.86 13.50
CA GLU A 136 21.93 15.08 12.75
C GLU A 136 21.06 14.76 11.53
N GLN A 137 21.44 13.76 10.75
CA GLN A 137 20.67 13.31 9.57
C GLN A 137 19.29 12.79 9.98
N ARG A 138 19.18 12.06 11.11
CA ARG A 138 17.89 11.64 11.66
C ARG A 138 17.04 12.82 12.09
N GLY A 139 17.64 13.88 12.63
CA GLY A 139 16.98 15.15 12.92
C GLY A 139 16.38 15.79 11.67
N GLN A 140 17.18 15.92 10.61
CA GLN A 140 16.73 16.47 9.33
C GLN A 140 15.58 15.66 8.71
N LEU A 141 15.63 14.32 8.81
CA LEU A 141 14.56 13.46 8.31
C LEU A 141 13.24 13.69 9.04
N LYS A 142 13.28 13.87 10.37
CA LYS A 142 12.09 14.21 11.18
C LYS A 142 11.51 15.56 10.80
N GLU A 143 12.36 16.57 10.59
CA GLU A 143 11.91 17.90 10.19
C GLU A 143 11.24 17.87 8.80
N MET A 144 11.86 17.18 7.84
CA MET A 144 11.25 16.99 6.52
C MET A 144 9.89 16.29 6.60
N GLN A 145 9.73 15.34 7.51
CA GLN A 145 8.45 14.69 7.76
C GLN A 145 7.42 15.66 8.35
N ALA A 146 7.80 16.49 9.34
CA ALA A 146 6.93 17.50 9.94
C ALA A 146 6.44 18.52 8.90
N GLN A 147 7.35 19.11 8.13
CA GLN A 147 7.00 20.06 7.06
C GLN A 147 6.09 19.42 5.99
N ARG A 148 6.25 18.12 5.74
CA ARG A 148 5.36 17.40 4.80
C ARG A 148 3.96 17.24 5.39
N MET A 149 3.83 16.98 6.68
CA MET A 149 2.52 16.87 7.35
C MET A 149 1.79 18.21 7.33
N GLU A 150 2.48 19.30 7.67
CA GLU A 150 1.94 20.66 7.60
C GLU A 150 1.43 21.01 6.19
N ARG A 151 2.25 20.80 5.15
CA ARG A 151 1.82 21.00 3.76
C ARG A 151 0.61 20.14 3.35
N MET A 152 0.49 18.94 3.93
CA MET A 152 -0.68 18.08 3.67
C MET A 152 -1.92 18.63 4.37
N GLU A 153 -1.80 19.19 5.56
CA GLU A 153 -2.89 19.83 6.30
C GLU A 153 -3.38 21.10 5.59
N GLU A 154 -2.47 21.99 5.18
CA GLU A 154 -2.79 23.18 4.40
C GLU A 154 -3.57 22.82 3.12
N ARG A 155 -3.12 21.81 2.38
CA ARG A 155 -3.81 21.32 1.17
C ARG A 155 -5.21 20.78 1.48
N ARG A 156 -5.39 20.14 2.63
CA ARG A 156 -6.72 19.64 3.07
C ARG A 156 -7.64 20.80 3.42
N GLU A 157 -7.13 21.85 4.05
CA GLU A 157 -7.89 23.05 4.39
C GLU A 157 -8.28 23.85 3.14
N GLN A 158 -7.36 24.10 2.22
CA GLN A 158 -7.64 24.72 0.93
C GLN A 158 -8.69 23.92 0.14
N GLY A 159 -8.59 22.59 0.15
CA GLY A 159 -9.58 21.72 -0.47
C GLY A 159 -10.98 21.78 0.16
N ARG A 160 -11.08 22.07 1.47
CA ARG A 160 -12.35 22.30 2.18
C ARG A 160 -12.94 23.66 1.82
N GLN A 161 -12.13 24.71 1.83
CA GLN A 161 -12.57 26.08 1.50
C GLN A 161 -13.02 26.19 0.03
N GLY A 162 -12.28 25.59 -0.90
CA GLY A 162 -12.65 25.57 -2.32
C GLY A 162 -13.96 24.82 -2.62
N LYS A 163 -14.33 23.82 -1.80
CA LYS A 163 -15.64 23.15 -1.92
C LYS A 163 -16.78 23.99 -1.35
N GLN A 164 -16.55 24.73 -0.27
CA GLN A 164 -17.55 25.63 0.32
C GLN A 164 -17.86 26.82 -0.58
N GLY A 165 -16.84 27.47 -1.16
CA GLY A 165 -17.06 28.57 -2.11
C GLY A 165 -17.84 28.16 -3.36
N ARG A 166 -17.62 26.94 -3.86
CA ARG A 166 -18.31 26.39 -5.04
C ARG A 166 -19.75 25.93 -4.74
N HIS A 167 -20.07 25.58 -3.49
CA HIS A 167 -21.45 25.34 -3.05
C HIS A 167 -22.22 26.66 -2.89
N GLY A 168 -21.60 27.71 -2.34
CA GLY A 168 -22.22 29.03 -2.21
C GLY A 168 -22.64 29.66 -3.54
N GLN A 169 -21.78 29.59 -4.56
CA GLN A 169 -22.10 30.09 -5.91
C GLN A 169 -23.20 29.27 -6.63
N ARG A 170 -23.30 27.96 -6.36
CA ARG A 170 -24.36 27.10 -6.93
C ARG A 170 -25.74 27.37 -6.32
N HIS A 171 -25.81 27.81 -5.07
CA HIS A 171 -27.06 28.17 -4.42
C HIS A 171 -27.57 29.56 -4.88
N GLN A 172 -26.66 30.50 -5.16
CA GLN A 172 -27.04 31.81 -5.71
C GLN A 172 -27.63 31.66 -7.12
N ASN A 173 -26.96 30.92 -8.02
CA ASN A 173 -27.46 30.66 -9.38
C ASN A 173 -28.77 29.83 -9.47
N ARG A 174 -29.24 29.24 -8.36
CA ARG A 174 -30.49 28.45 -8.33
C ARG A 174 -31.71 29.28 -7.91
N ASN A 175 -31.51 30.48 -7.39
CA ASN A 175 -32.57 31.41 -7.02
C ASN A 175 -32.87 32.45 -8.12
N ASP A 176 -32.15 32.39 -9.25
CA ASP A 176 -32.29 33.30 -10.39
C ASP A 176 -33.03 32.67 -11.60
N LEU A 177 -33.77 31.57 -11.37
CA LEU A 177 -34.67 30.89 -12.32
C LEU A 177 -36.05 30.72 -11.67
#